data_AF-A0A1V4Q234-F1
#
_entry.id   AF-A0A1V4Q234-F1
#
_cell.length_a   1.000
_cell.length_b   1.000
_cell.length_c   1.000
_cell.angle_alpha   90.00
_cell.angle_beta   90.00
_cell.angle_gamma   90.00
#
_symmetry.space_group_name_H-M   'P 1'
#
loop_
_entity.id
_entity.type
_entity.pdbx_description
1 polymer ?
#
loop_
_entity_poly.entity_id
_entity_poly.type
_entity_poly.pdbx_seq_one_letter_code
_entity_poly.pdbx_strand_id
1 'polypeptide(L)'
;MLIGSIGQTGTVVAAFATLPAAVAGASSGNVGGRAGAYFDAMTTNPDELNGPAQWWDETGECELRQILHWRWDPIGIANVFPYAADEYDSYAPILVDALRARASADDIAHLLATIEDDRIFGRTPASADELADRLRELGESIVGWYEASQRRWAEFGPLPR
;
A
#
# COMPACT_ATOMS: atom_id res chain seq x y z
N MET A 1 -44.87 15.31 -17.40
CA MET A 1 -45.43 15.71 -16.09
C MET A 1 -45.71 14.40 -15.35
N LEU A 2 -45.01 13.93 -14.32
CA LEU A 2 -44.21 14.47 -13.20
C LEU A 2 -42.93 13.60 -13.05
N ILE A 3 -41.71 14.13 -13.12
CA ILE A 3 -40.81 14.50 -12.01
C ILE A 3 -40.95 13.64 -10.74
N GLY A 4 -39.90 12.88 -10.42
CA GLY A 4 -39.68 12.20 -9.15
C GLY A 4 -38.17 12.06 -8.90
N SER A 5 -37.61 13.06 -8.23
CA SER A 5 -36.22 13.19 -7.80
C SER A 5 -36.07 12.70 -6.37
N ILE A 6 -35.11 11.80 -6.11
CA ILE A 6 -34.37 11.59 -4.84
C ILE A 6 -33.17 10.70 -5.26
N GLY A 7 -31.88 11.02 -5.14
CA GLY A 7 -31.16 11.80 -4.13
C GLY A 7 -30.47 10.83 -3.18
N GLN A 8 -29.17 10.56 -3.38
CA GLN A 8 -28.16 10.19 -2.36
C GLN A 8 -26.82 9.87 -3.05
N THR A 9 -25.98 10.89 -3.20
CA THR A 9 -24.53 10.73 -3.34
C THR A 9 -23.98 10.31 -1.99
N GLY A 10 -23.75 9.01 -1.81
CA GLY A 10 -23.03 8.49 -0.66
C GLY A 10 -21.54 8.74 -0.81
N THR A 11 -21.05 9.85 -0.23
CA THR A 11 -19.63 10.01 0.08
C THR A 11 -19.26 8.97 1.13
N VAL A 12 -18.55 7.91 0.74
CA VAL A 12 -17.95 6.99 1.71
C VAL A 12 -16.67 7.64 2.21
N VAL A 13 -16.78 8.38 3.31
CA VAL A 13 -15.63 8.85 4.07
C VAL A 13 -15.05 7.62 4.77
N ALA A 14 -13.94 7.09 4.26
CA ALA A 14 -13.19 6.06 4.95
C ALA A 14 -12.66 6.65 6.28
N ALA A 15 -13.29 6.25 7.38
CA ALA A 15 -12.84 6.58 8.71
C ALA A 15 -11.57 5.77 9.01
N PHE A 16 -10.40 6.38 8.86
CA PHE A 16 -9.16 5.84 9.40
C PHE A 16 -9.28 5.78 10.93
N ALA A 17 -9.31 4.56 11.48
CA ALA A 17 -9.25 4.35 12.91
C ALA A 17 -7.85 4.73 13.43
N THR A 18 -7.81 5.73 14.30
CA THR A 18 -6.63 6.15 15.06
C THR A 18 -6.13 5.01 15.95
N LEU A 19 -4.89 4.55 15.72
CA LEU A 19 -4.16 3.64 16.61
C LEU A 19 -3.78 4.36 17.93
N PRO A 20 -3.85 3.70 19.10
CA PRO A 20 -3.48 4.32 20.38
C PRO A 20 -1.95 4.48 20.53
N ALA A 21 -1.56 5.67 20.99
CA ALA A 21 -0.20 6.00 21.39
C ALA A 21 0.24 5.16 22.61
N ALA A 22 1.34 4.41 22.47
CA ALA A 22 1.99 3.75 23.60
C ALA A 22 2.66 4.81 24.50
N VAL A 23 2.28 4.80 25.78
CA VAL A 23 2.75 5.72 26.82
C VAL A 23 4.19 5.41 27.23
N ALA A 24 4.94 6.49 27.44
CA ALA A 24 6.35 6.51 27.84
C ALA A 24 6.59 5.96 29.25
N GLY A 25 7.64 5.14 29.39
CA GLY A 25 8.31 4.86 30.66
C GLY A 25 9.69 5.52 30.67
N ALA A 26 9.84 6.56 31.48
CA ALA A 26 11.09 7.28 31.67
C ALA A 26 12.06 6.53 32.61
N SER A 27 13.37 6.63 32.34
CA SER A 27 14.40 6.64 33.37
C SER A 27 15.70 7.29 32.91
N SER A 28 15.91 8.49 33.46
CA SER A 28 17.13 9.04 34.07
C SER A 28 18.50 8.91 33.38
N GLY A 29 19.02 10.09 33.00
CA GLY A 29 20.39 10.50 33.36
C GLY A 29 21.36 10.77 32.21
N ASN A 30 21.61 12.04 31.89
CA ASN A 30 22.99 12.54 31.87
C ASN A 30 23.03 14.09 31.89
N VAL A 31 24.02 14.62 32.59
CA VAL A 31 24.28 16.04 32.86
C VAL A 31 25.34 16.55 31.89
N GLY A 32 25.10 17.72 31.28
CA GLY A 32 26.16 18.65 30.87
C GLY A 32 26.27 18.93 29.37
N GLY A 33 26.30 20.22 29.02
CA GLY A 33 26.83 20.67 27.73
C GLY A 33 26.04 21.82 27.09
N ARG A 34 26.56 23.04 27.22
CA ARG A 34 26.09 24.27 26.55
C ARG A 34 26.37 24.27 25.04
N ALA A 35 25.51 25.01 24.32
CA ALA A 35 25.75 25.78 23.09
C ALA A 35 25.66 25.10 21.70
N GLY A 36 24.86 25.72 20.81
CA GLY A 36 24.71 25.41 19.37
C GLY A 36 23.65 24.34 19.12
N ALA A 37 22.69 24.45 18.20
CA ALA A 37 22.67 25.21 16.96
C ALA A 37 21.22 25.51 16.53
N TYR A 38 20.97 26.78 16.23
CA TYR A 38 20.09 27.17 15.13
C TYR A 38 20.76 26.69 13.82
N PHE A 39 19.99 26.21 12.83
CA PHE A 39 20.39 25.65 11.52
C PHE A 39 20.47 24.11 11.42
N ASP A 40 19.31 23.44 11.48
CA ASP A 40 19.16 22.08 10.94
C ASP A 40 17.90 21.98 10.05
N ALA A 41 17.66 23.03 9.25
CA ALA A 41 16.48 23.17 8.39
C ALA A 41 16.83 23.42 6.91
N MET A 42 18.05 23.06 6.47
CA MET A 42 18.54 23.43 5.13
C MET A 42 19.37 22.35 4.42
N THR A 43 19.13 21.06 4.69
CA THR A 43 19.87 19.97 4.02
C THR A 43 19.01 18.76 3.63
N THR A 44 17.68 18.82 3.69
CA THR A 44 16.89 17.82 2.95
C THR A 44 16.76 18.33 1.53
N ASN A 45 17.55 17.75 0.62
CA ASN A 45 17.48 18.09 -0.79
C ASN A 45 16.03 17.82 -1.27
N PRO A 46 15.35 18.72 -2.00
CA PRO A 46 14.01 18.45 -2.52
C PRO A 46 13.90 17.10 -3.25
N ASP A 47 14.99 16.61 -3.84
CA ASP A 47 15.08 15.27 -4.43
C ASP A 47 14.88 14.12 -3.41
N GLU A 48 15.33 14.28 -2.16
CA GLU A 48 15.16 13.27 -1.10
C GLU A 48 13.71 13.18 -0.61
N LEU A 49 12.94 14.28 -0.68
CA LEU A 49 11.51 14.28 -0.34
C LEU A 49 10.64 13.71 -1.47
N ASN A 50 11.13 13.75 -2.71
CA ASN A 50 10.40 13.27 -3.88
C ASN A 50 10.72 11.83 -4.27
N GLY A 51 11.78 11.23 -3.71
CA GLY A 51 12.20 9.85 -4.00
C GLY A 51 11.06 8.81 -3.96
N PRO A 52 10.20 8.78 -2.92
CA PRO A 52 9.08 7.85 -2.86
C PRO A 52 7.99 8.07 -3.92
N ALA A 53 7.81 9.31 -4.38
CA ALA A 53 6.85 9.64 -5.44
C ALA A 53 7.43 9.29 -6.82
N GLN A 54 8.69 9.66 -7.08
CA GLN A 54 9.39 9.32 -8.32
C GLN A 54 9.54 7.81 -8.50
N TRP A 55 9.94 7.08 -7.44
CA TRP A 55 10.00 5.63 -7.45
C TRP A 55 8.66 5.00 -7.87
N TRP A 56 7.55 5.51 -7.32
CA TRP A 56 6.22 5.00 -7.62
C TRP A 56 5.88 5.15 -9.10
N ASP A 57 6.02 6.38 -9.63
CA ASP A 57 5.68 6.73 -11.01
C ASP A 57 6.61 6.04 -12.03
N GLU A 58 7.87 5.81 -11.67
CA GLU A 58 8.86 5.23 -12.57
C GLU A 58 8.89 3.70 -12.55
N THR A 59 8.66 3.07 -11.40
CA THR A 59 8.85 1.63 -11.21
C THR A 59 7.76 0.97 -10.37
N GLY A 60 7.44 1.55 -9.20
CA GLY A 60 6.64 0.91 -8.17
C GLY A 60 5.24 0.51 -8.61
N GLU A 61 4.54 1.39 -9.33
CA GLU A 61 3.18 1.13 -9.81
C GLU A 61 3.13 -0.07 -10.77
N CYS A 62 4.05 -0.10 -11.73
CA CYS A 62 4.12 -1.15 -12.74
C CYS A 62 4.45 -2.52 -12.12
N GLU A 63 5.38 -2.57 -11.18
CA GLU A 63 5.74 -3.81 -10.50
C GLU A 63 4.62 -4.33 -9.59
N LEU A 64 3.97 -3.45 -8.82
CA LEU A 64 2.86 -3.86 -7.97
C LEU A 64 1.72 -4.46 -8.80
N ARG A 65 1.37 -3.81 -9.91
CA ARG A 65 0.37 -4.34 -10.86
C ARG A 65 0.72 -5.74 -11.34
N GLN A 66 1.99 -6.01 -11.65
CA GLN A 66 2.43 -7.35 -12.05
C GLN A 66 2.27 -8.38 -10.92
N ILE A 67 2.60 -8.00 -9.68
CA ILE A 67 2.41 -8.88 -8.51
C ILE A 67 0.93 -9.22 -8.34
N LEU A 68 0.05 -8.22 -8.37
CA LEU A 68 -1.39 -8.41 -8.23
C LEU A 68 -1.95 -9.26 -9.37
N HIS A 69 -1.48 -9.03 -10.59
CA HIS A 69 -1.93 -9.77 -11.76
C HIS A 69 -1.52 -11.25 -11.74
N TRP A 70 -0.28 -11.58 -11.34
CA TRP A 70 0.21 -12.95 -11.40
C TRP A 70 -0.04 -13.77 -10.14
N ARG A 71 -0.09 -13.13 -8.96
CA ARG A 71 -0.15 -13.84 -7.67
C ARG A 71 -1.48 -13.69 -6.95
N TRP A 72 -2.22 -12.63 -7.23
CA TRP A 72 -3.49 -12.37 -6.55
C TRP A 72 -4.70 -12.78 -7.39
N ASP A 73 -4.83 -12.18 -8.58
CA ASP A 73 -5.90 -12.36 -9.58
C ASP A 73 -7.22 -12.96 -9.04
N PRO A 74 -7.92 -12.22 -8.17
CA PRO A 74 -9.11 -12.75 -7.49
C PRO A 74 -10.29 -13.00 -8.43
N ILE A 75 -10.31 -12.28 -9.56
CA ILE A 75 -11.39 -12.32 -10.57
C ILE A 75 -11.03 -13.21 -11.76
N GLY A 76 -9.82 -13.81 -11.80
CA GLY A 76 -9.46 -14.83 -12.76
C GLY A 76 -9.16 -14.32 -14.17
N ILE A 77 -8.80 -13.04 -14.32
CA ILE A 77 -8.56 -12.38 -15.61
C ILE A 77 -7.07 -12.38 -16.02
N ALA A 78 -6.20 -13.07 -15.27
CA ALA A 78 -4.77 -13.11 -15.57
C ALA A 78 -4.46 -13.60 -17.00
N ASN A 79 -5.36 -14.39 -17.59
CA ASN A 79 -5.23 -14.88 -18.96
C ASN A 79 -5.51 -13.83 -20.05
N VAL A 80 -5.95 -12.62 -19.70
CA VAL A 80 -6.29 -11.52 -20.64
C VAL A 80 -5.21 -10.43 -20.66
N PHE A 81 -4.04 -10.66 -20.05
CA PHE A 81 -2.92 -9.70 -20.09
C PHE A 81 -2.49 -9.35 -21.53
N PRO A 82 -2.19 -8.07 -21.84
CA PRO A 82 -2.18 -6.89 -20.95
C PRO A 82 -3.51 -6.11 -20.88
N TYR A 83 -4.57 -6.54 -21.57
CA TYR A 83 -5.78 -5.74 -21.78
C TYR A 83 -6.66 -5.56 -20.54
N ALA A 84 -6.47 -6.37 -19.50
CA ALA A 84 -7.19 -6.26 -18.23
C ALA A 84 -6.27 -5.79 -17.09
N ALA A 85 -5.08 -5.28 -17.42
CA ALA A 85 -4.13 -4.81 -16.43
C ALA A 85 -4.53 -3.47 -15.81
N ASP A 86 -5.42 -2.71 -16.47
CA ASP A 86 -6.03 -1.47 -15.99
C ASP A 86 -7.02 -1.69 -14.83
N GLU A 87 -7.57 -2.90 -14.69
CA GLU A 87 -8.44 -3.24 -13.56
C GLU A 87 -7.73 -3.12 -12.20
N TYR A 88 -6.40 -3.31 -12.19
CA TYR A 88 -5.58 -3.18 -10.99
C TYR A 88 -5.23 -1.71 -10.65
N ASP A 89 -5.50 -0.76 -11.55
CA ASP A 89 -5.23 0.67 -11.34
C ASP A 89 -6.06 1.22 -10.15
N SER A 90 -7.19 0.59 -9.85
CA SER A 90 -8.01 0.95 -8.70
C SER A 90 -7.50 0.42 -7.36
N TYR A 91 -6.65 -0.61 -7.36
CA TYR A 91 -6.17 -1.26 -6.13
C TYR A 91 -4.75 -0.87 -5.76
N ALA A 92 -3.89 -0.68 -6.76
CA ALA A 92 -2.48 -0.36 -6.55
C ALA A 92 -2.27 0.92 -5.69
N PRO A 93 -3.03 2.02 -5.87
CA PRO A 93 -2.94 3.20 -5.01
C PRO A 93 -3.30 2.93 -3.55
N ILE A 94 -4.34 2.12 -3.30
CA ILE A 94 -4.81 1.81 -1.94
C ILE A 94 -3.74 1.01 -1.19
N LEU A 95 -3.17 0.02 -1.86
CA LEU A 95 -2.11 -0.83 -1.29
C LEU A 95 -0.83 -0.04 -1.03
N VAL A 96 -0.39 0.82 -1.95
CA VAL A 96 0.82 1.61 -1.72
C VAL A 96 0.63 2.64 -0.60
N ASP A 97 -0.55 3.22 -0.44
CA ASP A 97 -0.83 4.13 0.67
C ASP A 97 -0.81 3.41 2.02
N ALA A 98 -1.33 2.19 2.09
CA ALA A 98 -1.20 1.33 3.28
C ALA A 98 0.28 1.02 3.58
N LEU A 99 1.07 0.66 2.57
CA LEU A 99 2.51 0.38 2.71
C LEU A 99 3.30 1.62 3.18
N ARG A 100 2.98 2.80 2.64
CA ARG A 100 3.53 4.10 3.10
C ARG A 100 3.20 4.36 4.56
N ALA A 101 2.00 3.97 4.99
CA ALA A 101 1.56 4.02 6.39
C ALA A 101 2.13 2.90 7.27
N ARG A 102 3.08 2.10 6.75
CA ARG A 102 3.72 0.98 7.47
C ARG A 102 2.77 -0.16 7.84
N ALA A 103 1.78 -0.42 7.00
CA ALA A 103 0.92 -1.60 7.11
C ALA A 103 1.75 -2.89 7.18
N SER A 104 1.34 -3.79 8.07
CA SER A 104 1.93 -5.13 8.20
C SER A 104 1.44 -6.07 7.09
N ALA A 105 2.05 -7.25 6.98
CA ALA A 105 1.60 -8.28 6.06
C ALA A 105 0.12 -8.68 6.31
N ASP A 106 -0.29 -8.76 7.58
CA ASP A 106 -1.66 -9.08 7.97
C ASP A 106 -2.64 -7.96 7.58
N ASP A 107 -2.23 -6.69 7.71
CA ASP A 107 -3.05 -5.56 7.27
C ASP A 107 -3.26 -5.58 5.75
N ILE A 108 -2.21 -5.89 4.98
CA ILE A 108 -2.29 -6.06 3.53
C ILE A 108 -3.18 -7.25 3.17
N ALA A 109 -3.03 -8.39 3.86
CA ALA A 109 -3.87 -9.56 3.65
C ALA A 109 -5.36 -9.26 3.89
N HIS A 110 -5.68 -8.53 4.96
CA HIS A 110 -7.05 -8.09 5.26
C HIS A 110 -7.60 -7.12 4.20
N LEU A 111 -6.78 -6.18 3.72
CA LEU A 111 -7.19 -5.26 2.66
C LEU A 111 -7.50 -6.03 1.37
N LEU A 112 -6.66 -6.99 0.98
CA LEU A 112 -6.91 -7.85 -0.17
C LEU A 112 -8.18 -8.68 0.02
N ALA A 113 -8.37 -9.29 1.20
CA ALA A 113 -9.59 -10.06 1.51
C ALA A 113 -10.86 -9.20 1.38
N THR A 114 -10.82 -7.94 1.83
CA THR A 114 -11.94 -7.01 1.72
C THR A 114 -12.27 -6.71 0.26
N ILE A 115 -11.24 -6.48 -0.57
CA ILE A 115 -11.45 -6.24 -2.01
C ILE A 115 -11.97 -7.50 -2.71
N GLU A 116 -11.51 -8.70 -2.32
CA GLU A 116 -12.04 -9.97 -2.81
C GLU A 116 -13.52 -10.15 -2.45
N ASP A 117 -13.90 -9.91 -1.19
CA ASP A 117 -15.28 -10.09 -0.73
C ASP A 117 -16.24 -9.10 -1.41
N ASP A 118 -15.81 -7.85 -1.61
CA ASP A 118 -16.60 -6.82 -2.28
C ASP A 118 -16.87 -7.12 -3.77
N ARG A 119 -16.06 -7.98 -4.41
CA ARG A 119 -16.06 -8.11 -5.89
C ARG A 119 -16.13 -9.54 -6.45
N ILE A 120 -15.92 -10.60 -5.67
CA ILE A 120 -15.88 -11.96 -6.23
C ILE A 120 -17.28 -12.54 -6.48
N PHE A 121 -17.58 -12.64 -7.78
CA PHE A 121 -18.36 -13.70 -8.39
C PHE A 121 -17.48 -14.96 -8.57
N GLY A 122 -17.76 -16.04 -7.83
CA GLY A 122 -17.66 -17.40 -8.38
C GLY A 122 -16.38 -18.23 -8.20
N ARG A 123 -15.32 -17.77 -7.52
CA ARG A 123 -14.20 -18.66 -7.11
C ARG A 123 -14.20 -18.84 -5.58
N THR A 124 -14.90 -19.89 -5.13
CA THR A 124 -14.92 -20.23 -3.70
C THR A 124 -13.60 -20.92 -3.34
N PRO A 125 -12.83 -20.41 -2.36
CA PRO A 125 -11.68 -21.14 -1.83
C PRO A 125 -12.16 -22.46 -1.19
N ALA A 126 -11.31 -23.50 -1.15
CA ALA A 126 -11.74 -24.78 -0.59
C ALA A 126 -12.01 -24.69 0.92
N SER A 127 -11.40 -23.70 1.61
CA SER A 127 -11.70 -23.33 2.99
C SER A 127 -11.36 -21.86 3.27
N ALA A 128 -11.93 -21.30 4.36
CA ALA A 128 -11.60 -19.95 4.83
C ALA A 128 -10.13 -19.85 5.33
N ASP A 129 -9.62 -20.91 5.95
CA ASP A 129 -8.24 -20.96 6.43
C ASP A 129 -7.23 -20.93 5.27
N GLU A 130 -7.50 -21.67 4.19
CA GLU A 130 -6.68 -21.65 2.98
C GLU A 130 -6.65 -20.27 2.31
N LEU A 131 -7.78 -19.57 2.29
CA LEU A 131 -7.83 -18.19 1.80
C LEU A 131 -6.97 -17.27 2.68
N ALA A 132 -7.12 -17.37 4.00
CA ALA A 132 -6.38 -16.54 4.95
C ALA A 132 -4.87 -16.76 4.83
N ASP A 133 -4.41 -18.02 4.77
CA ASP A 133 -2.99 -18.34 4.61
C ASP A 133 -2.42 -17.85 3.28
N ARG A 134 -3.15 -18.05 2.17
CA ARG A 134 -2.74 -17.54 0.86
C ARG A 134 -2.58 -16.02 0.87
N LEU A 135 -3.55 -15.30 1.45
CA LEU A 135 -3.53 -13.84 1.49
C LEU A 135 -2.44 -13.31 2.42
N ARG A 136 -2.17 -13.99 3.54
CA ARG A 136 -1.04 -13.65 4.43
C ARG A 136 0.30 -13.81 3.73
N GLU A 137 0.53 -14.93 3.04
CA GLU A 137 1.76 -15.15 2.26
C GLU A 137 1.94 -14.09 1.16
N LEU A 138 0.85 -13.71 0.50
CA LEU A 138 0.85 -12.64 -0.48
C LEU A 138 1.15 -11.28 0.17
N GLY A 139 0.57 -10.99 1.33
CA GLY A 139 0.86 -9.79 2.12
C GLY A 139 2.34 -9.68 2.49
N GLU A 140 2.94 -10.77 2.99
CA GLU A 140 4.38 -10.85 3.28
C GLU A 140 5.22 -10.55 2.03
N SER A 141 4.82 -11.12 0.90
CA SER A 141 5.50 -10.91 -0.37
C SER A 141 5.42 -9.46 -0.86
N ILE A 142 4.26 -8.81 -0.71
CA ILE A 142 4.05 -7.41 -1.10
C ILE A 142 4.87 -6.47 -0.20
N VAL A 143 4.88 -6.70 1.12
CA VAL A 143 5.69 -5.91 2.05
C VAL A 143 7.18 -6.08 1.75
N GLY A 144 7.64 -7.31 1.56
CA GLY A 144 9.04 -7.58 1.19
C GLY A 144 9.44 -6.96 -0.14
N TRP A 145 8.55 -7.01 -1.15
CA TRP A 145 8.76 -6.33 -2.43
C TRP A 145 8.86 -4.81 -2.25
N TYR A 146 7.98 -4.19 -1.47
CA TYR A 146 7.94 -2.74 -1.28
C TYR A 146 9.26 -2.17 -0.77
N GLU A 147 9.86 -2.84 0.23
CA GLU A 147 11.15 -2.43 0.79
C GLU A 147 12.32 -2.70 -0.17
N ALA A 148 12.31 -3.85 -0.84
CA ALA A 148 13.37 -4.24 -1.77
C ALA A 148 13.36 -3.37 -3.05
N SER A 149 12.18 -3.06 -3.58
CA SER A 149 12.01 -2.27 -4.80
C SER A 149 12.47 -0.82 -4.57
N GLN A 150 12.08 -0.20 -3.46
CA GLN A 150 12.55 1.15 -3.11
C GLN A 150 14.07 1.20 -2.91
N ARG A 151 14.63 0.22 -2.19
CA ARG A 151 16.09 0.14 -1.98
C ARG A 151 16.83 0.00 -3.30
N ARG A 152 16.36 -0.90 -4.17
CA ARG A 152 16.96 -1.12 -5.49
C ARG A 152 16.85 0.12 -6.37
N TRP A 153 15.72 0.83 -6.36
CA TRP A 153 15.57 2.08 -7.12
C TRP A 153 16.48 3.18 -6.59
N ALA A 154 16.63 3.30 -5.27
CA ALA A 154 17.57 4.26 -4.68
C ALA A 154 19.04 3.95 -5.03
N GLU A 155 19.38 2.67 -5.23
CA GLU A 155 20.74 2.24 -5.57
C GLU A 155 21.05 2.32 -7.08
N PHE A 156 20.09 1.96 -7.93
CA PHE A 156 20.32 1.76 -9.37
C PHE A 156 19.49 2.67 -10.28
N GLY A 157 18.57 3.45 -9.72
CA GLY A 157 17.59 4.24 -10.47
C GLY A 157 16.44 3.38 -11.04
N PRO A 158 15.63 3.95 -11.95
CA PRO A 158 14.51 3.23 -12.57
C PRO A 158 14.96 2.04 -13.40
N LEU A 159 14.16 0.98 -13.38
CA LEU A 159 14.38 -0.14 -14.29
C LEU A 159 14.07 0.26 -15.74
N PRO A 160 14.85 -0.24 -16.73
CA PRO A 160 14.45 -0.16 -18.13
C PRO A 160 13.09 -0.86 -18.32
N ARG A 161 12.15 -0.16 -18.95
CA ARG A 161 10.83 -0.69 -19.31
C ARG A 161 10.84 -1.37 -20.68
#